data_AF-A0A7W1M9E4-F1
#
_entry.id   AF-A0A7W1M9E4-F1
#
_cell.length_a   1.000
_cell.length_b   1.000
_cell.length_c   1.000
_cell.angle_alpha   90.00
_cell.angle_beta   90.00
_cell.angle_gamma   90.00
#
_symmetry.space_group_name_H-M   'P 1'
#
loop_
_entity.id
_entity.type
_entity.pdbx_description
1 polymer ?
#
loop_
_entity_poly.entity_id
_entity_poly.type
_entity_poly.pdbx_seq_one_letter_code
_entity_poly.pdbx_strand_id
1 'polypeptide(L)'
;MRSCQAHNFTGTVRIGIQIFIDIFGAQRIAALTADREFIGKAWIDYLIHNNIPFFIRIKENRLVEWGEEMRHIAVFFQCLNIGQKSHIQFNLYGHSMFIAGTRSKKGELVIVMSNQDVGLKILEIYKKRWTIELLFANCKKNGFNLEDTHMVELERIEKLFAVVCSALLLCYMVGSGEEKKSPTPFKKTVKTPAFSTFRRGFDCLRKLLIQTRDLALKLILSLLDPPRKIRGSEIRCFENFNVNENHCYKIYYY
;
A
#
# COMPACT_ATOMS: atom_id res chain seq x y z
N MET A 1 13.86 10.33 -27.28
CA MET A 1 13.91 9.04 -26.54
C MET A 1 15.10 9.11 -25.58
N ARG A 2 14.85 9.37 -24.29
CA ARG A 2 15.89 9.31 -23.25
C ARG A 2 15.52 8.18 -22.30
N SER A 3 16.36 7.15 -22.30
CA SER A 3 16.36 6.06 -21.36
C SER A 3 16.69 6.60 -19.96
N CYS A 4 15.71 6.68 -19.07
CA CYS A 4 15.97 6.92 -17.66
C CYS A 4 16.61 5.66 -17.07
N GLN A 5 17.85 5.82 -16.61
CA GLN A 5 18.69 4.80 -16.00
C GLN A 5 18.10 4.33 -14.66
N ALA A 6 17.90 3.01 -14.54
CA ALA A 6 17.35 2.34 -13.37
C ALA A 6 18.39 2.11 -12.24
N HIS A 7 19.30 3.06 -11.97
CA HIS A 7 20.45 2.81 -11.09
C HIS A 7 20.44 3.51 -9.71
N ASN A 8 19.50 4.43 -9.43
CA ASN A 8 19.45 5.12 -8.12
C ASN A 8 18.18 4.84 -7.28
N PHE A 9 17.22 4.07 -7.79
CA PHE A 9 15.92 3.92 -7.15
C PHE A 9 15.96 3.10 -5.84
N THR A 10 16.84 2.09 -5.77
CA THR A 10 16.91 1.16 -4.63
C THR A 10 17.46 1.80 -3.35
N GLY A 11 18.35 2.79 -3.48
CA GLY A 11 18.96 3.48 -2.34
C GLY A 11 17.97 4.38 -1.60
N THR A 12 17.28 5.26 -2.32
CA THR A 12 16.33 6.22 -1.74
C THR A 12 15.13 5.53 -1.09
N VAL A 13 14.64 4.45 -1.70
CA VAL A 13 13.50 3.67 -1.15
C VAL A 13 13.90 2.95 0.14
N ARG A 14 15.12 2.43 0.18
CA ARG A 14 15.68 1.83 1.40
C ARG A 14 15.77 2.86 2.52
N ILE A 15 16.19 4.10 2.22
CA ILE A 15 16.22 5.19 3.21
C ILE A 15 14.82 5.47 3.76
N GLY A 16 13.81 5.57 2.89
CA GLY A 16 12.43 5.82 3.33
C GLY A 16 11.87 4.72 4.23
N ILE A 17 12.14 3.45 3.91
CA ILE A 17 11.72 2.32 4.74
C ILE A 17 12.50 2.26 6.05
N GLN A 18 13.79 2.57 6.05
CA GLN A 18 14.59 2.64 7.27
C GLN A 18 14.04 3.71 8.23
N ILE A 19 13.76 4.92 7.73
CA ILE A 19 13.14 5.98 8.53
C ILE A 19 11.81 5.52 9.15
N PHE A 20 10.97 4.82 8.38
CA PHE A 20 9.72 4.27 8.91
C PHE A 20 9.97 3.25 10.03
N ILE A 21 10.94 2.35 9.84
CA ILE A 21 11.30 1.32 10.84
C ILE A 21 11.85 1.98 12.10
N ASP A 22 12.69 2.99 11.97
CA ASP A 22 13.30 3.70 13.10
C ASP A 22 12.24 4.41 13.96
N ILE A 23 11.18 4.94 13.33
CA ILE A 23 10.11 5.67 14.01
C ILE A 23 9.02 4.73 14.56
N PHE A 24 8.60 3.73 13.79
CA PHE A 24 7.39 2.93 14.08
C PHE A 24 7.66 1.45 14.38
N GLY A 25 8.85 0.95 14.01
CA GLY A 25 9.21 -0.46 14.06
C GLY A 25 8.72 -1.27 12.86
N ALA A 26 9.51 -2.26 12.45
CA ALA A 26 9.21 -3.12 11.30
C ALA A 26 7.90 -3.91 11.47
N GLN A 27 7.54 -4.27 12.70
CA GLN A 27 6.29 -4.98 13.04
C GLN A 27 5.01 -4.22 12.67
N ARG A 28 5.09 -2.90 12.45
CA ARG A 28 3.96 -2.09 11.96
C ARG A 28 3.76 -2.21 10.45
N ILE A 29 4.72 -2.79 9.73
CA ILE A 29 4.63 -3.01 8.29
C ILE A 29 3.90 -4.34 8.05
N ALA A 30 2.62 -4.24 7.67
CA ALA A 30 1.84 -5.43 7.34
C ALA A 30 2.36 -6.14 6.08
N ALA A 31 2.68 -5.37 5.03
CA ALA A 31 3.35 -5.84 3.83
C ALA A 31 3.82 -4.67 2.96
N LEU A 32 4.91 -4.88 2.22
CA LEU A 32 5.36 -3.99 1.16
C LEU A 32 4.83 -4.47 -0.20
N THR A 33 4.15 -3.61 -0.96
CA THR A 33 3.79 -3.90 -2.35
C THR A 33 4.56 -2.98 -3.29
N ALA A 34 5.20 -3.51 -4.33
CA ALA A 34 6.03 -2.68 -5.23
C ALA A 34 6.03 -3.17 -6.69
N ASP A 35 6.35 -2.25 -7.60
CA ASP A 35 6.42 -2.52 -9.03
C ASP A 35 7.76 -3.14 -9.47
N ARG A 36 7.86 -3.42 -10.78
CA ARG A 36 8.96 -4.13 -11.44
C ARG A 36 10.33 -3.47 -11.34
N GLU A 37 10.38 -2.25 -10.84
CA GLU A 37 11.60 -1.46 -10.67
C GLU A 37 12.25 -1.72 -9.30
N PHE A 38 11.50 -2.23 -8.32
CA PHE A 38 11.97 -2.42 -6.95
C PHE A 38 12.47 -3.85 -6.74
N ILE A 39 13.44 -4.26 -7.56
CA ILE A 39 13.99 -5.61 -7.59
C ILE A 39 15.52 -5.53 -7.47
N GLY A 40 16.12 -6.44 -6.71
CA GLY A 40 17.57 -6.58 -6.62
C GLY A 40 17.95 -7.44 -5.43
N LYS A 41 19.07 -8.18 -5.51
CA LYS A 41 19.50 -9.09 -4.44
C LYS A 41 19.61 -8.36 -3.10
N ALA A 42 20.37 -7.27 -3.04
CA ALA A 42 20.53 -6.48 -1.81
C ALA A 42 19.22 -5.95 -1.23
N TRP A 43 18.24 -5.63 -2.08
CA TRP A 43 16.93 -5.15 -1.63
C TRP A 43 16.09 -6.28 -1.02
N ILE A 44 16.07 -7.42 -1.70
CA ILE A 44 15.37 -8.61 -1.23
C ILE A 44 16.01 -9.12 0.08
N ASP A 45 17.34 -9.20 0.13
CA ASP A 45 18.09 -9.56 1.33
C ASP A 45 17.72 -8.64 2.51
N TYR A 46 17.66 -7.33 2.28
CA TYR A 46 17.28 -6.35 3.29
C TYR A 46 15.85 -6.56 3.81
N LEU A 47 14.87 -6.80 2.93
CA LEU A 47 13.48 -7.03 3.34
C LEU A 47 13.33 -8.33 4.13
N ILE A 48 13.99 -9.41 3.70
CA ILE A 48 13.97 -10.69 4.41
C ILE A 48 14.65 -10.55 5.77
N HIS A 49 15.82 -9.91 5.84
CA HIS A 49 16.56 -9.73 7.10
C HIS A 49 15.76 -8.92 8.14
N ASN A 50 14.98 -7.94 7.70
CA ASN A 50 14.10 -7.16 8.57
C ASN A 50 12.72 -7.82 8.82
N ASN A 51 12.52 -9.06 8.38
CA ASN A 51 11.25 -9.80 8.48
C ASN A 51 10.05 -9.03 7.89
N ILE A 52 10.25 -8.32 6.77
CA ILE A 52 9.21 -7.54 6.11
C ILE A 52 8.51 -8.42 5.06
N PRO A 53 7.20 -8.68 5.20
CA PRO A 53 6.43 -9.32 4.14
C PRO A 53 6.41 -8.45 2.89
N PHE A 54 6.60 -9.01 1.70
CA PHE A 54 6.52 -8.22 0.46
C PHE A 54 5.84 -8.94 -0.70
N PHE A 55 5.32 -8.15 -1.63
CA PHE A 55 4.63 -8.58 -2.85
C PHE A 55 5.08 -7.67 -4.00
N ILE A 56 6.06 -8.12 -4.77
CA ILE A 56 6.75 -7.32 -5.78
C ILE A 56 6.45 -7.88 -7.17
N ARG A 57 5.97 -7.03 -8.09
CA ARG A 57 5.77 -7.44 -9.49
C ARG A 57 7.11 -7.67 -10.15
N ILE A 58 7.23 -8.72 -10.95
CA ILE A 58 8.46 -9.03 -11.69
C ILE A 58 8.24 -8.95 -13.21
N LYS A 59 9.33 -8.75 -13.95
CA LYS A 59 9.32 -8.77 -15.42
C LYS A 59 9.28 -10.22 -15.90
N GLU A 60 8.63 -10.45 -17.02
CA GLU A 60 8.45 -11.79 -17.61
C GLU A 60 9.78 -12.42 -18.06
N ASN A 61 10.74 -11.59 -18.48
CA ASN A 61 12.09 -12.01 -18.85
C ASN A 61 13.02 -12.19 -17.65
N ARG A 62 12.50 -12.17 -16.42
CA ARG A 62 13.31 -12.44 -15.24
C ARG A 62 13.79 -13.89 -15.23
N LEU A 63 15.08 -14.10 -15.06
CA LEU A 63 15.65 -15.43 -14.90
C LEU A 63 15.42 -15.95 -13.46
N VAL A 64 14.98 -17.21 -13.35
CA VAL A 64 14.84 -17.97 -12.11
C VAL A 64 15.60 -19.28 -12.22
N GLU A 65 16.09 -19.78 -11.09
CA GLU A 65 16.77 -21.06 -10.98
C GLU A 65 15.76 -22.20 -11.16
N TRP A 66 16.06 -23.14 -12.06
CA TRP A 66 15.26 -24.33 -12.33
C TRP A 66 16.18 -25.54 -12.52
N GLY A 67 16.40 -26.28 -11.44
CA GLY A 67 17.44 -27.31 -11.40
C GLY A 67 18.81 -26.67 -11.60
N GLU A 68 19.56 -27.14 -12.59
CA GLU A 68 20.89 -26.61 -12.95
C GLU A 68 20.82 -25.48 -13.99
N GLU A 69 19.63 -25.15 -14.51
CA GLU A 69 19.44 -24.16 -15.56
C GLU A 69 18.80 -22.86 -15.03
N MET A 70 19.06 -21.76 -15.74
CA MET A 70 18.31 -20.52 -15.57
C MET A 70 17.24 -20.43 -16.67
N ARG A 71 15.98 -20.20 -16.28
CA ARG A 71 14.88 -20.03 -17.24
C ARG A 71 14.16 -18.71 -17.03
N HIS A 72 13.65 -18.13 -18.11
CA HIS A 72 12.75 -17.00 -18.01
C HIS A 72 11.46 -17.40 -17.29
N ILE A 73 11.06 -16.60 -16.33
CA ILE A 73 9.89 -16.91 -15.50
C ILE A 73 8.59 -16.98 -16.30
N ALA A 74 8.51 -16.27 -17.43
CA ALA A 74 7.37 -16.34 -18.33
C ALA A 74 7.03 -17.78 -18.77
N VAL A 75 8.04 -18.64 -18.93
CA VAL A 75 7.89 -20.02 -19.41
C VAL A 75 6.90 -20.80 -18.55
N PHE A 76 6.97 -20.64 -17.24
CA PHE A 76 6.12 -21.33 -16.27
C PHE A 76 4.66 -20.85 -16.25
N PHE A 77 4.37 -19.77 -16.98
CA PHE A 77 3.04 -19.18 -17.08
C PHE A 77 2.55 -19.08 -18.54
N GLN A 78 3.24 -19.70 -19.50
CA GLN A 78 2.90 -19.63 -20.93
C GLN A 78 1.49 -20.15 -21.20
N CYS A 79 1.13 -21.29 -20.60
CA CYS A 79 -0.17 -21.96 -20.77
C CYS A 79 -1.33 -21.29 -20.02
N LEU A 80 -1.11 -20.18 -19.30
CA LEU A 80 -2.20 -19.47 -18.64
C LEU A 80 -3.09 -18.78 -19.66
N ASN A 81 -4.39 -19.05 -19.61
CA ASN A 81 -5.41 -18.29 -20.33
C ASN A 81 -5.85 -17.05 -19.54
N ILE A 82 -6.62 -16.16 -20.18
CA ILE A 82 -7.17 -14.95 -19.55
C ILE A 82 -7.99 -15.33 -18.31
N GLY A 83 -7.70 -14.69 -17.17
CA GLY A 83 -8.38 -14.94 -15.90
C GLY A 83 -7.90 -16.18 -15.14
N GLN A 84 -7.11 -17.07 -15.76
CA GLN A 84 -6.45 -18.15 -15.05
C GLN A 84 -5.32 -17.60 -14.17
N LYS A 85 -5.06 -18.31 -13.08
CA LYS A 85 -4.01 -17.97 -12.12
C LYS A 85 -3.21 -19.23 -11.81
N SER A 86 -1.91 -19.07 -11.58
CA SER A 86 -1.03 -20.15 -11.12
C SER A 86 -0.17 -19.65 -9.96
N HIS A 87 0.27 -20.58 -9.11
CA HIS A 87 1.13 -20.36 -7.97
C HIS A 87 2.26 -21.40 -7.99
N ILE A 88 3.51 -20.94 -7.92
CA ILE A 88 4.71 -21.78 -8.02
C ILE A 88 5.78 -21.22 -7.10
N GLN A 89 6.59 -22.09 -6.51
CA GLN A 89 7.75 -21.73 -5.69
C GLN A 89 9.04 -21.80 -6.52
N PHE A 90 9.91 -20.80 -6.38
CA PHE A 90 11.21 -20.73 -7.04
C PHE A 90 12.29 -20.26 -6.08
N ASN A 91 13.52 -20.72 -6.31
CA ASN A 91 14.68 -20.10 -5.70
C ASN A 91 15.09 -18.87 -6.50
N LEU A 92 15.21 -17.74 -5.82
CA LEU A 92 15.71 -16.50 -6.40
C LEU A 92 16.64 -15.83 -5.41
N TYR A 93 17.88 -15.57 -5.85
CA TYR A 93 18.91 -14.93 -5.02
C TYR A 93 19.29 -15.72 -3.76
N GLY A 94 19.19 -17.06 -3.81
CA GLY A 94 19.43 -17.93 -2.65
C GLY A 94 18.29 -17.96 -1.64
N HIS A 95 17.13 -17.35 -1.96
CA HIS A 95 15.93 -17.38 -1.12
C HIS A 95 14.83 -18.16 -1.80
N SER A 96 14.08 -18.94 -1.02
CA SER A 96 12.88 -19.59 -1.52
C SER A 96 11.72 -18.60 -1.55
N MET A 97 11.17 -18.38 -2.74
CA MET A 97 10.15 -17.37 -3.02
C MET A 97 8.89 -18.00 -3.59
N PHE A 98 7.76 -17.39 -3.26
CA PHE A 98 6.44 -17.76 -3.78
C PHE A 98 6.04 -16.80 -4.89
N ILE A 99 5.59 -17.35 -6.02
CA ILE A 99 5.30 -16.58 -7.21
C ILE A 99 3.89 -16.92 -7.68
N ALA A 100 3.08 -15.89 -7.91
CA ALA A 100 1.78 -16.05 -8.53
C ALA A 100 1.70 -15.30 -9.86
N GLY A 101 1.13 -15.95 -10.87
CA GLY A 101 0.98 -15.42 -12.23
C GLY A 101 -0.48 -15.40 -12.68
N THR A 102 -0.87 -14.41 -13.48
CA THR A 102 -2.18 -14.32 -14.14
C THR A 102 -2.10 -13.52 -15.44
N ARG A 103 -3.02 -13.77 -16.38
CA ARG A 103 -3.20 -12.90 -17.55
C ARG A 103 -4.34 -11.92 -17.34
N SER A 104 -4.04 -10.64 -17.57
CA SER A 104 -5.03 -9.57 -17.54
C SER A 104 -6.07 -9.74 -18.66
N LYS A 105 -7.17 -8.96 -18.60
CA LYS A 105 -8.17 -8.91 -19.68
C LYS A 105 -7.60 -8.48 -21.03
N LYS A 106 -6.46 -7.77 -21.03
CA LYS A 106 -5.74 -7.35 -22.23
C LYS A 106 -4.71 -8.39 -22.70
N GLY A 107 -4.64 -9.57 -22.08
CA GLY A 107 -3.67 -10.63 -22.38
C GLY A 107 -2.30 -10.46 -21.72
N GLU A 108 -2.02 -9.30 -21.10
CA GLU A 108 -0.74 -9.04 -20.44
C GLU A 108 -0.48 -10.00 -19.26
N LEU A 109 0.72 -10.55 -19.20
CA LEU A 109 1.16 -11.42 -18.11
C LEU A 109 1.57 -10.57 -16.89
N VAL A 110 0.92 -10.84 -15.76
CA VAL A 110 1.22 -10.24 -14.45
C VAL A 110 1.78 -11.34 -13.56
N ILE A 111 3.02 -11.13 -13.12
CA ILE A 111 3.74 -12.06 -12.25
C ILE A 111 4.15 -11.29 -11.00
N VAL A 112 3.86 -11.84 -9.83
CA VAL A 112 4.12 -11.24 -8.53
C VAL A 112 4.87 -12.24 -7.67
N MET A 113 5.96 -11.78 -7.06
CA MET A 113 6.83 -12.53 -6.16
C MET A 113 6.61 -12.10 -4.71
N SER A 114 6.71 -13.05 -3.79
CA SER A 114 6.49 -12.86 -2.36
C SER A 114 7.41 -13.77 -1.54
N ASN A 115 7.84 -13.30 -0.36
CA ASN A 115 8.47 -14.15 0.66
C ASN A 115 7.44 -14.87 1.56
N GLN A 116 6.15 -14.62 1.35
CA GLN A 116 5.04 -15.24 2.09
C GLN A 116 4.29 -16.25 1.20
N ASP A 117 4.11 -17.46 1.71
CA ASP A 117 3.25 -18.46 1.08
C ASP A 117 1.78 -18.20 1.42
N VAL A 118 1.10 -17.48 0.54
CA VAL A 118 -0.35 -17.24 0.64
C VAL A 118 -1.08 -17.70 -0.62
N GLY A 119 -0.43 -18.53 -1.44
CA GLY A 119 -0.97 -19.02 -2.69
C GLY A 119 -1.43 -17.91 -3.65
N LEU A 120 -2.61 -18.08 -4.24
CA LEU A 120 -3.18 -17.13 -5.19
C LEU A 120 -3.56 -15.77 -4.58
N LYS A 121 -3.59 -15.63 -3.25
CA LYS A 121 -3.85 -14.35 -2.56
C LYS A 121 -2.73 -13.35 -2.81
N ILE A 122 -1.53 -13.79 -3.22
CA ILE A 122 -0.43 -12.92 -3.67
C ILE A 122 -0.95 -11.89 -4.70
N LEU A 123 -1.75 -12.34 -5.67
CA LEU A 123 -2.31 -11.47 -6.71
C LEU A 123 -3.36 -10.50 -6.16
N GLU A 124 -4.10 -10.89 -5.13
CA GLU A 124 -5.13 -10.06 -4.50
C GLU A 124 -4.52 -8.98 -3.61
N ILE A 125 -3.47 -9.34 -2.88
CA ILE A 125 -2.70 -8.38 -2.07
C ILE A 125 -2.02 -7.37 -2.99
N TYR A 126 -1.37 -7.84 -4.06
CA TYR A 126 -0.72 -6.95 -5.02
C TYR A 126 -1.70 -6.01 -5.74
N LYS A 127 -2.96 -6.41 -5.97
CA LYS A 127 -3.99 -5.50 -6.51
C LYS A 127 -4.19 -4.26 -5.63
N LYS A 128 -4.00 -4.35 -4.32
CA LYS A 128 -4.13 -3.20 -3.41
C LYS A 128 -3.10 -2.10 -3.67
N ARG A 129 -1.99 -2.40 -4.39
CA ARG A 129 -1.00 -1.41 -4.84
C ARG A 129 -1.66 -0.25 -5.59
N TRP A 130 -2.70 -0.51 -6.39
CA TRP A 130 -3.43 0.51 -7.15
C TRP A 130 -4.02 1.64 -6.28
N THR A 131 -4.18 1.41 -4.97
CA THR A 131 -4.62 2.44 -4.02
C THR A 131 -3.68 3.65 -4.01
N ILE A 132 -2.38 3.47 -4.25
CA ILE A 132 -1.43 4.59 -4.28
C ILE A 132 -1.67 5.51 -5.48
N GLU A 133 -2.15 4.99 -6.62
CA GLU A 133 -2.50 5.79 -7.78
C GLU A 133 -3.70 6.69 -7.48
N LEU A 134 -4.69 6.16 -6.75
CA LEU A 134 -5.82 6.96 -6.27
C LEU A 134 -5.37 8.05 -5.29
N LEU A 135 -4.44 7.73 -4.38
CA LEU A 135 -3.84 8.72 -3.47
C LEU A 135 -3.18 9.86 -4.25
N PHE A 136 -2.31 9.54 -5.22
CA PHE A 136 -1.66 10.55 -6.05
C PHE A 136 -2.65 11.35 -6.91
N ALA A 137 -3.69 10.71 -7.44
CA ALA A 137 -4.75 11.40 -8.18
C ALA A 137 -5.50 12.41 -7.30
N ASN A 138 -5.76 12.08 -6.02
CA ASN A 138 -6.38 12.98 -5.05
C ASN A 138 -5.46 14.15 -4.65
N CYS A 139 -4.14 13.94 -4.60
CA CYS A 139 -3.16 15.02 -4.38
C CYS A 139 -3.15 16.01 -5.56
N LYS A 140 -3.23 15.47 -6.78
CA LYS A 140 -3.20 16.22 -8.03
C LYS A 140 -4.61 16.74 -8.33
N LYS A 141 -5.24 16.27 -9.41
CA LYS A 141 -6.41 16.92 -10.02
C LYS A 141 -7.75 16.65 -9.32
N ASN A 142 -7.87 15.58 -8.53
CA ASN A 142 -9.16 15.15 -7.97
C ASN A 142 -9.47 15.76 -6.59
N GLY A 143 -8.54 16.53 -6.02
CA GLY A 143 -8.66 17.08 -4.67
C GLY A 143 -7.88 18.37 -4.47
N PHE A 144 -6.58 18.26 -4.18
CA PHE A 144 -5.77 19.39 -3.71
C PHE A 144 -5.13 20.24 -4.83
N ASN A 145 -5.29 19.84 -6.09
CA ASN A 145 -4.85 20.57 -7.28
C ASN A 145 -3.36 20.98 -7.25
N LEU A 146 -2.50 20.08 -6.75
CA LEU A 146 -1.05 20.36 -6.63
C LEU A 146 -0.40 20.81 -7.94
N GLU A 147 -0.87 20.31 -9.08
CA GLU A 147 -0.33 20.65 -10.40
C GLU A 147 -0.62 22.11 -10.82
N ASP A 148 -1.65 22.74 -10.24
CA ASP A 148 -2.05 24.11 -10.55
C ASP A 148 -1.27 25.15 -9.72
N THR A 149 -0.47 24.72 -8.75
CA THR A 149 0.29 25.62 -7.86
C THR A 149 1.48 26.28 -8.56
N HIS A 150 1.87 25.79 -9.75
CA HIS A 150 3.05 26.23 -10.52
C HIS A 150 4.35 26.36 -9.70
N MET A 151 4.43 25.71 -8.54
CA MET A 151 5.59 25.78 -7.66
C MET A 151 6.75 24.98 -8.23
N VAL A 152 7.92 25.61 -8.32
CA VAL A 152 9.14 25.02 -8.90
C VAL A 152 10.23 24.80 -7.84
N GLU A 153 10.21 25.56 -6.74
CA GLU A 153 11.24 25.51 -5.69
C GLU A 153 11.06 24.28 -4.78
N LEU A 154 12.10 23.44 -4.69
CA LEU A 154 12.04 22.13 -4.04
C LEU A 154 11.63 22.21 -2.56
N GLU A 155 12.22 23.12 -1.79
CA GLU A 155 11.89 23.29 -0.37
C GLU A 155 10.44 23.68 -0.14
N ARG A 156 9.87 24.50 -1.03
CA ARG A 156 8.46 24.91 -0.96
C ARG A 156 7.54 23.75 -1.31
N ILE A 157 7.94 22.95 -2.30
CA ILE A 157 7.23 21.72 -2.68
C ILE A 157 7.21 20.75 -1.49
N GLU A 158 8.34 20.54 -0.81
CA GLU A 158 8.42 19.66 0.38
C GLU A 158 7.47 20.11 1.50
N LYS A 159 7.49 21.41 1.84
CA LYS A 159 6.57 21.98 2.85
C LYS A 159 5.11 21.85 2.43
N LEU A 160 4.80 22.09 1.16
CA LEU A 160 3.44 21.91 0.63
C LEU A 160 3.00 20.45 0.71
N PHE A 161 3.89 19.51 0.36
CA PHE A 161 3.59 18.08 0.46
C PHE A 161 3.29 17.66 1.90
N ALA A 162 4.02 18.18 2.89
CA ALA A 162 3.72 17.91 4.29
C ALA A 162 2.28 18.35 4.65
N VAL A 163 1.88 19.57 4.27
CA VAL A 163 0.53 20.10 4.51
C VAL A 163 -0.54 19.27 3.78
N VAL A 164 -0.31 18.93 2.51
CA VAL A 164 -1.26 18.13 1.72
C VAL A 164 -1.40 16.71 2.27
N CYS A 165 -0.31 16.08 2.71
CA CYS A 165 -0.34 14.77 3.38
C CYS A 165 -1.14 14.83 4.69
N SER A 166 -0.97 15.87 5.50
CA SER A 166 -1.79 16.07 6.71
C SER A 166 -3.27 16.27 6.36
N ALA A 167 -3.57 17.08 5.35
CA ALA A 167 -4.96 17.30 4.90
C ALA A 167 -5.60 16.02 4.34
N LEU A 168 -4.85 15.21 3.58
CA LEU A 168 -5.27 13.89 3.11
C LEU A 168 -5.64 12.97 4.28
N LEU A 169 -4.78 12.92 5.30
CA LEU A 169 -5.02 12.10 6.48
C LEU A 169 -6.29 12.53 7.20
N LEU A 170 -6.49 13.84 7.40
CA LEU A 170 -7.71 14.39 8.00
C LEU A 170 -8.95 14.02 7.18
N CYS A 171 -8.92 14.20 5.86
CA CYS A 171 -10.02 13.80 4.98
C CYS A 171 -10.30 12.30 5.08
N TYR A 172 -9.26 11.47 5.16
CA TYR A 172 -9.41 10.03 5.30
C TYR A 172 -10.04 9.64 6.64
N MET A 173 -9.60 10.23 7.75
CA MET A 173 -10.15 9.98 9.09
C MET A 173 -11.63 10.38 9.18
N VAL A 174 -11.99 11.58 8.68
CA VAL A 174 -13.38 12.02 8.61
C VAL A 174 -14.20 11.07 7.73
N GLY A 175 -13.69 10.73 6.55
CA GLY A 175 -14.35 9.81 5.63
C GLY A 175 -14.62 8.44 6.25
N SER A 176 -13.63 7.87 6.94
CA SER A 176 -13.76 6.59 7.64
C SER A 176 -14.78 6.66 8.78
N GLY A 177 -14.78 7.75 9.55
CA GLY A 177 -15.79 7.99 10.59
C GLY A 177 -17.21 8.07 10.01
N GLU A 178 -17.37 8.74 8.88
CA GLU A 178 -18.66 8.87 8.20
C GLU A 178 -19.12 7.57 7.52
N GLU A 179 -18.19 6.77 6.99
CA GLU A 179 -18.50 5.44 6.43
C GLU A 179 -19.05 4.48 7.49
N LYS A 180 -18.56 4.56 8.74
CA LYS A 180 -19.11 3.77 9.86
C LYS A 180 -20.56 4.14 10.18
N LYS A 181 -20.96 5.40 9.98
CA LYS A 181 -22.33 5.87 10.23
C LYS A 181 -23.27 5.53 9.09
N SER A 182 -22.80 5.65 7.85
CA SER A 182 -23.59 5.40 6.66
C SER A 182 -22.67 4.87 5.55
N PRO A 183 -22.78 3.62 5.11
CA PRO A 183 -21.90 3.09 4.06
C PRO A 183 -22.03 3.85 2.74
N THR A 184 -20.92 3.97 2.02
CA THR A 184 -20.92 4.60 0.69
C THR A 184 -21.74 3.75 -0.30
N PRO A 185 -22.66 4.34 -1.09
CA PRO A 185 -23.47 3.58 -2.04
C PRO A 185 -22.61 2.78 -3.03
N PHE A 186 -22.98 1.53 -3.28
CA PHE A 186 -22.24 0.64 -4.18
C PHE A 186 -22.84 0.65 -5.59
N LYS A 187 -22.05 1.00 -6.61
CA LYS A 187 -22.48 1.00 -8.01
C LYS A 187 -22.38 -0.40 -8.59
N LYS A 188 -23.52 -1.08 -8.76
CA LYS A 188 -23.60 -2.48 -9.26
C LYS A 188 -23.02 -2.65 -10.67
N THR A 189 -23.26 -1.70 -11.58
CA THR A 189 -22.83 -1.78 -12.99
C THR A 189 -21.31 -1.83 -13.15
N VAL A 190 -20.60 -0.98 -12.41
CA VAL A 190 -19.13 -0.86 -12.44
C VAL A 190 -18.44 -1.60 -11.28
N LYS A 191 -19.21 -2.25 -10.41
CA LYS A 191 -18.75 -3.01 -9.23
C LYS A 191 -17.75 -2.23 -8.37
N THR A 192 -18.09 -0.99 -8.02
CA THR A 192 -17.22 -0.11 -7.22
C THR A 192 -18.04 0.85 -6.36
N PRO A 193 -17.51 1.34 -5.21
CA PRO A 193 -18.16 2.40 -4.44
C PRO A 193 -18.41 3.67 -5.28
N ALA A 194 -19.48 4.39 -4.97
CA ALA A 194 -19.87 5.59 -5.73
C ALA A 194 -18.83 6.71 -5.68
N PHE A 195 -18.11 6.82 -4.55
CA PHE A 195 -17.01 7.73 -4.29
C PHE A 195 -16.03 7.08 -3.30
N SER A 196 -14.80 7.59 -3.22
CA SER A 196 -13.78 7.08 -2.29
C SER A 196 -14.01 7.59 -0.85
N THR A 197 -13.45 6.89 0.13
CA THR A 197 -13.41 7.33 1.54
C THR A 197 -12.83 8.74 1.67
N PHE A 198 -11.76 9.02 0.93
CA PHE A 198 -11.17 10.36 0.84
C PHE A 198 -12.20 11.39 0.37
N ARG A 199 -12.89 11.14 -0.75
CA ARG A 199 -13.82 12.10 -1.34
C ARG A 199 -14.96 12.43 -0.37
N ARG A 200 -15.46 11.43 0.32
CA ARG A 200 -16.49 11.59 1.35
C ARG A 200 -16.05 12.54 2.46
N GLY A 201 -14.87 12.30 3.04
CA GLY A 201 -14.37 13.16 4.10
C GLY A 201 -13.97 14.54 3.62
N PHE A 202 -13.43 14.66 2.40
CA PHE A 202 -13.15 15.94 1.75
C PHE A 202 -14.41 16.79 1.57
N ASP A 203 -15.49 16.21 1.05
CA ASP A 203 -16.77 16.91 0.87
C ASP A 203 -17.40 17.29 2.22
N CYS A 204 -17.26 16.43 3.24
CA CYS A 204 -17.71 16.73 4.60
C CYS A 204 -16.94 17.94 5.19
N LEU A 205 -15.61 17.90 5.18
CA LEU A 205 -14.76 18.99 5.66
C LEU A 205 -15.02 20.29 4.90
N ARG A 206 -15.15 20.21 3.57
CA ARG A 206 -15.46 21.38 2.74
C ARG A 206 -16.79 22.01 3.12
N LYS A 207 -17.85 21.21 3.35
CA LYS A 207 -19.16 21.73 3.81
C LYS A 207 -19.05 22.39 5.17
N LEU A 208 -18.34 21.77 6.12
CA LEU A 208 -18.14 22.32 7.46
C LEU A 208 -17.36 23.64 7.44
N LEU A 209 -16.30 23.73 6.63
CA LEU A 209 -15.51 24.95 6.47
C LEU A 209 -16.33 26.10 5.87
N ILE A 210 -17.24 25.81 4.94
CA ILE A 210 -18.16 26.80 4.38
C ILE A 210 -19.19 27.26 5.42
N GLN A 211 -19.67 26.34 6.27
CA GLN A 211 -20.64 26.66 7.31
C GLN A 211 -20.03 27.47 8.46
N THR A 212 -18.99 26.96 9.12
CA THR A 212 -18.33 27.66 10.23
C THR A 212 -16.93 27.10 10.48
N ARG A 213 -15.94 27.99 10.53
CA ARG A 213 -14.54 27.64 10.84
C ARG A 213 -14.40 26.93 12.19
N ASP A 214 -15.14 27.36 13.20
CA ASP A 214 -15.05 26.79 14.56
C ASP A 214 -15.48 25.33 14.64
N LEU A 215 -16.51 24.94 13.87
CA LEU A 215 -16.97 23.55 13.80
C LEU A 215 -15.92 22.65 13.12
N ALA A 216 -15.30 23.15 12.05
CA ALA A 216 -14.22 22.44 11.38
C ALA A 216 -13.00 22.26 12.31
N LEU A 217 -12.62 23.31 13.07
CA LEU A 217 -11.52 23.23 14.02
C LEU A 217 -11.83 22.25 15.17
N LYS A 218 -13.04 22.28 15.73
CA LYS A 218 -13.47 21.32 16.75
C LYS A 218 -13.39 19.87 16.25
N LEU A 219 -13.85 19.61 15.02
CA LEU A 219 -13.75 18.28 14.42
C LEU A 219 -12.29 17.87 14.23
N ILE A 220 -11.44 18.73 13.65
CA ILE A 220 -10.02 18.42 13.43
C ILE A 220 -9.32 18.13 14.76
N LEU A 221 -9.53 18.95 15.79
CA LEU A 221 -8.96 18.74 17.11
C LEU A 221 -9.42 17.40 17.72
N SER A 222 -10.71 17.06 17.59
CA SER A 222 -11.23 15.77 18.09
C SER A 222 -10.62 14.54 17.40
N LEU A 223 -10.11 14.69 16.19
CA LEU A 223 -9.44 13.62 15.44
C LEU A 223 -7.94 13.52 15.76
N LEU A 224 -7.33 14.63 16.19
CA LEU A 224 -5.92 14.71 16.54
C LEU A 224 -5.65 14.47 18.03
N ASP A 225 -6.66 14.65 18.88
CA ASP A 225 -6.57 14.28 20.29
C ASP A 225 -6.29 12.78 20.40
N PRO A 226 -5.18 12.38 21.07
CA PRO A 226 -4.95 10.96 21.30
C PRO A 226 -6.09 10.41 22.16
N PRO A 227 -6.50 9.14 21.98
CA PRO A 227 -7.33 8.48 22.98
C PRO A 227 -6.67 8.70 24.35
N ARG A 228 -7.43 9.27 25.30
CA ARG A 228 -6.97 9.65 26.65
C ARG A 228 -6.03 8.59 27.23
N LYS A 229 -4.90 9.04 27.79
CA LYS A 229 -3.95 8.25 28.58
C LYS A 229 -4.64 7.13 29.36
N ILE A 230 -4.27 5.89 29.08
CA ILE A 230 -4.47 4.76 30.00
C ILE A 230 -3.73 5.14 31.29
N ARG A 231 -4.46 5.46 32.36
CA ARG A 231 -3.89 5.67 33.68
C ARG A 231 -3.46 4.31 34.23
N GLY A 232 -2.23 4.24 34.73
CA GLY A 232 -1.54 3.02 35.16
C GLY A 232 -2.08 2.34 36.42
N SER A 233 -3.39 2.13 36.51
CA SER A 233 -4.02 1.36 37.59
C SER A 233 -5.04 0.31 37.11
N GLU A 234 -5.16 0.08 35.80
CA GLU A 234 -5.86 -1.10 35.23
C GLU A 234 -4.88 -2.11 34.61
N ILE A 235 -3.64 -2.14 35.11
CA ILE A 235 -2.72 -3.26 34.88
C ILE A 235 -3.13 -4.36 35.86
N ARG A 236 -4.22 -5.09 35.55
CA ARG A 236 -4.53 -6.39 36.16
C ARG A 236 -5.59 -7.23 35.42
N CYS A 237 -5.82 -6.98 34.13
CA CYS A 237 -6.71 -7.83 33.30
C CYS A 237 -6.11 -8.30 31.96
N PHE A 238 -4.80 -8.13 31.73
CA PHE A 238 -4.12 -8.68 30.54
C PHE A 238 -2.89 -9.54 30.87
N GLU A 239 -2.89 -10.16 32.04
CA GLU A 239 -2.10 -11.37 32.29
C GLU A 239 -3.08 -12.54 32.26
N ASN A 240 -2.89 -13.45 31.32
CA ASN A 240 -3.74 -14.59 30.93
C ASN A 240 -4.56 -14.38 29.65
N PHE A 241 -3.87 -14.12 28.53
CA PHE A 241 -4.29 -14.71 27.26
C PHE A 241 -3.27 -15.78 26.87
N ASN A 242 -3.71 -17.01 27.07
CA ASN A 242 -3.04 -18.24 26.68
C ASN A 242 -2.65 -18.17 25.20
N VAL A 243 -1.43 -18.61 24.90
CA VAL A 243 -0.91 -18.82 23.55
C VAL A 243 -1.68 -19.98 22.93
N ASN A 244 -2.83 -19.69 22.35
CA ASN A 244 -3.56 -20.50 21.37
C ASN A 244 -4.83 -19.74 20.98
N GLU A 245 -4.74 -18.86 19.97
CA GLU A 245 -5.78 -18.65 18.94
C GLU A 245 -5.43 -17.49 18.01
N ASN A 246 -5.63 -17.74 16.71
CA ASN A 246 -5.40 -16.85 15.58
C ASN A 246 -6.24 -15.57 15.64
N HIS A 247 -5.67 -14.41 15.99
CA HIS A 247 -6.28 -13.11 15.67
C HIS A 247 -5.23 -12.11 15.16
N CYS A 248 -4.83 -12.32 13.90
CA CYS A 248 -4.24 -11.28 13.07
C CYS A 248 -5.30 -10.17 12.87
N TYR A 249 -5.02 -8.94 13.31
CA TYR A 249 -5.84 -7.77 12.99
C TYR A 249 -5.84 -7.56 11.46
N LYS A 250 -6.75 -8.24 10.77
CA LYS A 250 -7.05 -7.99 9.36
C LYS A 250 -7.93 -6.76 9.28
N ILE A 251 -7.31 -5.62 8.97
CA ILE A 251 -8.04 -4.47 8.45
C ILE A 251 -8.45 -4.84 7.02
N TYR A 252 -9.68 -5.33 6.89
CA TYR A 252 -10.30 -5.56 5.59
C TYR A 252 -10.77 -4.21 5.03
N TYR A 253 -10.22 -3.82 3.88
CA TYR A 253 -10.90 -2.91 2.97
C TYR A 253 -11.77 -3.78 2.06
N TYR A 254 -13.09 -3.57 2.13
CA TYR A 254 -14.07 -4.17 1.22
C TYR A 254 -14.21 -3.30 -0.04
#